data_AF-A0A820D0R2-F1
#
_entry.id   AF-A0A820D0R2-F1
#
_cell.length_a   1.000
_cell.length_b   1.000
_cell.length_c   1.000
_cell.angle_alpha   90.00
_cell.angle_beta   90.00
_cell.angle_gamma   90.00
#
_symmetry.space_group_name_H-M   'P 1'
#
loop_
_entity.id
_entity.type
_entity.pdbx_description
1 polymer ?
#
loop_
_entity_poly.entity_id
_entity_poly.type
_entity_poly.pdbx_seq_one_letter_code
_entity_poly.pdbx_strand_id
1 'polypeptide(L)'
;NDLIDELIEDENQYPLLHFFNIITIHLGNPMDAFRAKLRITPNAHKVYPITIFLLQRYDDYTNIQYLYPIVMFTNYLIQKLNYRITRKNASKKTISEILFNDSDKEKTLKLYEYFIQAWYKLNFKEVRLGSQTITFENKYSLEDFAKKTEISKLLLNSSGDDNNSLLLVACLKTIAELQNDIVKHFHEIMNSNTMNKKLQPHVVSLQAVQKKHLFCIDQEFISRKLIDDGSIINYGYGKGKDIIYDYDEIEFMLRDKISCLPLIDTERLHFLNYQFELYAENTSMITDIRRRIEQKQLINKERIELENLIKKNSNDDILHYLGSLDYIFTYLRHFEYKNVSILTIKNFVEQYIDSKICLNDNLLRD
;
A
#
# COMPACT_ATOMS: atom_id res chain seq x y z
N ASN A 1 24.19 53.61 -5.71
CA ASN A 1 22.99 52.96 -5.13
C ASN A 1 23.34 51.52 -4.89
N ASP A 2 24.16 51.30 -3.87
CA ASP A 2 24.54 49.96 -3.45
C ASP A 2 23.39 49.40 -2.62
N LEU A 3 22.88 48.24 -3.04
CA LEU A 3 21.94 47.46 -2.25
C LEU A 3 22.64 47.04 -0.96
N ILE A 4 21.99 47.33 0.17
CA ILE A 4 22.44 46.95 1.50
C ILE A 4 22.61 45.43 1.52
N ASP A 5 23.83 44.97 1.79
CA ASP A 5 24.11 43.57 2.08
C ASP A 5 23.62 43.32 3.52
N GLU A 6 22.35 42.94 3.68
CA GLU A 6 21.64 42.73 4.96
C GLU A 6 22.29 41.67 5.89
N LEU A 7 23.41 41.08 5.47
CA LEU A 7 24.15 40.04 6.17
C LEU A 7 25.34 40.54 6.99
N ILE A 8 25.73 41.82 6.88
CA ILE A 8 26.87 42.38 7.62
C ILE A 8 26.36 43.29 8.75
N GLU A 9 26.45 42.79 9.99
CA GLU A 9 26.11 43.51 11.22
C GLU A 9 27.14 44.60 11.52
N ASP A 10 26.99 45.79 10.95
CA ASP A 10 27.67 47.01 11.45
C ASP A 10 26.72 47.79 12.38
N GLU A 11 26.76 47.44 13.66
CA GLU A 11 25.94 48.07 14.72
C GLU A 11 26.28 49.56 14.94
N ASN A 12 27.47 50.02 14.54
CA ASN A 12 27.87 51.42 14.68
C ASN A 12 27.27 52.29 13.57
N GLN A 13 27.12 51.73 12.36
CA GLN A 13 26.53 52.43 11.24
C GLN A 13 24.99 52.36 11.25
N TYR A 14 24.41 51.26 11.74
CA TYR A 14 22.96 51.03 11.78
C TYR A 14 22.49 50.56 13.17
N PRO A 15 22.38 51.47 14.15
CA PRO A 15 22.03 51.12 15.54
C PRO A 15 20.62 50.53 15.73
N LEU A 16 19.76 50.63 14.70
CA LEU A 16 18.43 50.01 14.68
C LEU A 16 18.40 48.68 13.92
N LEU A 17 19.50 48.23 13.30
CA LEU A 17 19.56 46.99 12.49
C LEU A 17 19.19 45.75 13.31
N HIS A 18 19.57 45.71 14.59
CA HIS A 18 19.16 44.68 15.55
C HIS A 18 17.62 44.51 15.63
N PHE A 19 16.84 45.58 15.42
CA PHE A 19 15.38 45.52 15.44
C PHE A 19 14.79 44.95 14.15
N PHE A 20 15.55 45.00 13.04
CA PHE A 20 15.18 44.44 11.75
C PHE A 20 15.75 43.04 11.53
N ASN A 21 16.80 42.65 12.28
CA ASN A 21 17.33 41.28 12.37
C ASN A 21 16.38 40.35 13.16
N ILE A 22 15.08 40.33 12.81
CA ILE A 22 14.03 39.45 13.34
C ILE A 22 14.17 38.03 12.74
N ILE A 23 15.41 37.55 12.61
CA ILE A 23 15.74 36.33 11.86
C ILE A 23 15.62 35.08 12.75
N THR A 24 15.03 35.15 13.95
CA THR A 24 14.86 33.95 14.80
C THR A 24 13.90 32.91 14.20
N ILE A 25 12.95 33.32 13.34
CA ILE A 25 12.08 32.38 12.60
C ILE A 25 12.87 31.62 11.53
N HIS A 26 13.92 32.23 10.96
CA HIS A 26 14.73 31.62 9.89
C HIS A 26 16.01 30.94 10.40
N LEU A 27 16.41 31.16 11.65
CA LEU A 27 17.64 30.60 12.24
C LEU A 27 17.44 29.21 12.88
N GLY A 28 16.21 28.75 13.11
CA GLY A 28 15.91 27.44 13.71
C GLY A 28 14.76 26.71 13.02
N ASN A 29 14.62 25.39 13.24
CA ASN A 29 13.53 24.60 12.68
C ASN A 29 12.18 25.02 13.30
N PRO A 30 11.26 25.66 12.54
CA PRO A 30 10.01 26.19 13.09
C PRO A 30 9.13 25.11 13.71
N MET A 31 9.23 23.87 13.20
CA MET A 31 8.51 22.72 13.72
C MET A 31 8.95 22.33 15.13
N ASP A 32 10.25 22.39 15.41
CA ASP A 32 10.78 22.01 16.73
C ASP A 32 10.40 23.03 17.79
N ALA A 33 10.45 24.32 17.43
CA ALA A 33 9.99 25.41 18.27
C ALA A 33 8.47 25.32 18.55
N PHE A 34 7.66 25.03 17.52
CA PHE A 34 6.22 24.80 17.65
C PHE A 34 5.91 23.63 18.59
N ARG A 35 6.58 22.48 18.41
CA ARG A 35 6.43 21.29 19.28
C ARG A 35 6.81 21.60 20.72
N ALA A 36 7.91 22.32 20.93
CA ALA A 36 8.37 22.68 22.27
C ALA A 36 7.36 23.59 22.99
N LYS A 37 6.84 24.62 22.31
CA LYS A 37 5.83 25.52 22.88
C LYS A 37 4.49 24.82 23.12
N LEU A 38 4.02 23.97 22.22
CA LEU A 38 2.76 23.23 22.40
C LEU A 38 2.80 22.30 23.63
N ARG A 39 3.96 21.71 23.96
CA ARG A 39 4.13 20.82 25.13
C ARG A 39 3.99 21.53 26.47
N ILE A 40 4.36 22.81 26.54
CA ILE A 40 4.26 23.61 27.77
C ILE A 40 2.91 24.32 27.89
N THR A 41 2.10 24.33 26.83
CA THR A 41 0.76 24.92 26.84
C THR A 41 -0.19 24.14 27.77
N PRO A 42 -0.82 24.79 28.77
CA PRO A 42 -1.73 24.12 29.70
C PRO A 42 -2.91 23.47 28.97
N ASN A 43 -3.25 22.23 29.33
CA ASN A 43 -4.38 21.48 28.76
C ASN A 43 -4.36 21.33 27.22
N ALA A 44 -3.20 21.47 26.57
CA ALA A 44 -3.11 21.40 25.11
C ALA A 44 -3.72 20.10 24.55
N HIS A 45 -3.58 18.96 25.24
CA HIS A 45 -4.18 17.67 24.85
C HIS A 45 -5.71 17.66 24.79
N LYS A 46 -6.38 18.59 25.47
CA LYS A 46 -7.84 18.76 25.42
C LYS A 46 -8.26 19.79 24.37
N VAL A 47 -7.47 20.84 24.21
CA VAL A 47 -7.80 21.97 23.31
C VAL A 47 -7.41 21.65 21.86
N TYR A 48 -6.23 21.06 21.65
CA TYR A 48 -5.63 20.73 20.35
C TYR A 48 -5.31 19.23 20.24
N PRO A 49 -6.32 18.35 20.38
CA PRO A 49 -6.11 16.91 20.46
C PRO A 49 -5.52 16.32 19.18
N ILE A 50 -5.91 16.81 18.00
CA ILE A 50 -5.45 16.28 16.71
C ILE A 50 -4.00 16.70 16.46
N THR A 51 -3.70 17.98 16.70
CA THR A 51 -2.33 18.52 16.58
C THR A 51 -1.36 17.74 17.45
N ILE A 52 -1.73 17.47 18.71
CA ILE A 52 -0.87 16.70 19.63
C ILE A 52 -0.72 15.26 19.17
N PHE A 53 -1.81 14.59 18.81
CA PHE A 53 -1.77 13.20 18.36
C PHE A 53 -0.84 13.01 17.16
N LEU A 54 -0.93 13.91 16.17
CA LEU A 54 -0.08 13.87 14.98
C LEU A 54 1.38 14.18 15.29
N LEU A 55 1.66 15.20 16.11
CA LEU A 55 3.03 15.60 16.41
C LEU A 55 3.78 14.59 17.29
N GLN A 56 3.08 13.81 18.11
CA GLN A 56 3.69 12.76 18.94
C GLN A 56 4.36 11.67 18.11
N ARG A 57 3.80 11.35 16.94
CA ARG A 57 4.29 10.30 16.03
C ARG A 57 4.49 10.84 14.61
N TYR A 58 4.93 12.10 14.52
CA TYR A 58 5.05 12.81 13.26
C TYR A 58 5.89 12.03 12.24
N ASP A 59 7.06 11.56 12.67
CA ASP A 59 8.00 10.85 11.81
C ASP A 59 7.37 9.57 11.24
N ASP A 60 6.57 8.85 12.04
CA ASP A 60 5.80 7.68 11.57
C ASP A 60 4.77 8.08 10.51
N TYR A 61 3.97 9.12 10.77
CA TYR A 61 2.89 9.54 9.88
C TYR A 61 3.37 10.15 8.56
N THR A 62 4.59 10.69 8.50
CA THR A 62 5.19 11.15 7.24
C THR A 62 5.40 10.02 6.23
N ASN A 63 5.39 8.75 6.67
CA ASN A 63 5.50 7.62 5.75
C ASN A 63 4.23 7.36 4.92
N ILE A 64 3.07 7.86 5.36
CA ILE A 64 1.78 7.59 4.73
C ILE A 64 1.77 7.98 3.25
N GLN A 65 2.39 9.12 2.92
CA GLN A 65 2.47 9.64 1.55
C GLN A 65 3.19 8.69 0.57
N TYR A 66 4.07 7.82 1.07
CA TYR A 66 4.84 6.88 0.26
C TYR A 66 4.08 5.60 -0.08
N LEU A 67 2.89 5.38 0.49
CA LEU A 67 2.06 4.22 0.20
C LEU A 67 1.65 4.14 -1.27
N TYR A 68 1.25 5.27 -1.86
CA TYR A 68 0.74 5.30 -3.24
C TYR A 68 1.78 4.88 -4.29
N PRO A 69 3.01 5.44 -4.30
CA PRO A 69 4.06 4.98 -5.22
C PRO A 69 4.36 3.48 -5.10
N ILE A 70 4.34 2.93 -3.87
CA ILE A 70 4.60 1.52 -3.62
C ILE A 70 3.47 0.66 -4.19
N VAL A 71 2.22 0.98 -3.86
CA VAL A 71 1.03 0.27 -4.39
C VAL A 71 0.95 0.35 -5.91
N MET A 72 1.27 1.50 -6.50
CA MET A 72 1.22 1.69 -7.94
C MET A 72 2.19 0.74 -8.66
N PHE A 73 3.41 0.62 -8.15
CA PHE A 73 4.41 -0.28 -8.75
C PHE A 73 4.09 -1.76 -8.51
N THR A 74 3.62 -2.13 -7.32
CA THR A 74 3.25 -3.53 -7.04
C THR A 74 2.04 -3.98 -7.85
N ASN A 75 1.03 -3.13 -8.01
CA ASN A 75 -0.11 -3.39 -8.90
C ASN A 75 0.33 -3.55 -10.35
N TYR A 76 1.27 -2.73 -10.82
CA TYR A 76 1.84 -2.87 -12.16
C TYR A 76 2.53 -4.23 -12.33
N LEU A 77 3.35 -4.65 -11.36
CA LEU A 77 3.99 -5.96 -11.39
C LEU A 77 2.98 -7.09 -11.40
N ILE A 78 1.91 -7.01 -10.59
CA ILE A 78 0.82 -7.98 -10.59
C ILE A 78 0.19 -8.05 -11.98
N GLN A 79 -0.29 -6.93 -12.53
CA GLN A 79 -0.93 -6.91 -13.84
C GLN A 79 -0.04 -7.49 -14.94
N LYS A 80 1.27 -7.24 -14.89
CA LYS A 80 2.22 -7.70 -15.90
C LYS A 80 2.54 -9.19 -15.77
N LEU A 81 2.70 -9.69 -14.56
CA LEU A 81 3.28 -11.01 -14.28
C LEU A 81 2.25 -12.06 -13.85
N ASN A 82 1.01 -11.67 -13.56
CA ASN A 82 -0.04 -12.59 -13.11
C ASN A 82 -0.20 -13.75 -14.10
N TYR A 83 -0.12 -14.98 -13.58
CA TYR A 83 -0.13 -16.25 -14.34
C TYR A 83 1.00 -16.43 -15.38
N ARG A 84 1.96 -15.51 -15.48
CA ARG A 84 3.01 -15.49 -16.53
C ARG A 84 4.41 -15.82 -16.01
N ILE A 85 4.59 -15.92 -14.69
CA ILE A 85 5.87 -16.22 -14.06
C ILE A 85 5.73 -17.40 -13.12
N THR A 86 6.68 -18.32 -13.13
CA THR A 86 6.79 -19.40 -12.14
C THR A 86 7.53 -18.88 -10.90
N ARG A 87 7.27 -19.45 -9.72
CA ARG A 87 7.95 -19.09 -8.46
C ARG A 87 9.47 -19.20 -8.56
N LYS A 88 9.98 -20.26 -9.19
CA LYS A 88 11.41 -20.49 -9.45
C LYS A 88 12.03 -19.41 -10.34
N ASN A 89 11.26 -18.86 -11.28
CA ASN A 89 11.75 -17.77 -12.13
C ASN A 89 11.69 -16.43 -11.38
N ALA A 90 10.66 -16.20 -10.57
CA ALA A 90 10.54 -14.98 -9.76
C ALA A 90 11.64 -14.85 -8.70
N SER A 91 12.12 -15.95 -8.13
CA SER A 91 13.25 -15.96 -7.19
C SER A 91 14.62 -15.87 -7.84
N LYS A 92 14.72 -16.03 -9.16
CA LYS A 92 16.00 -15.93 -9.88
C LYS A 92 16.17 -14.61 -10.61
N LYS A 93 15.08 -14.10 -11.20
CA LYS A 93 15.12 -12.87 -11.99
C LYS A 93 15.22 -11.66 -11.06
N THR A 94 16.08 -10.73 -11.45
CA THR A 94 16.24 -9.45 -10.78
C THR A 94 15.24 -8.42 -11.30
N ILE A 95 14.93 -7.38 -10.52
CA ILE A 95 14.05 -6.29 -10.98
C ILE A 95 14.58 -5.65 -12.26
N SER A 96 15.91 -5.52 -12.38
CA SER A 96 16.57 -4.96 -13.56
C SER A 96 16.20 -5.70 -14.86
N GLU A 97 16.10 -7.03 -14.81
CA GLU A 97 15.73 -7.83 -15.98
C GLU A 97 14.28 -7.59 -16.44
N ILE A 98 13.38 -7.17 -15.54
CA ILE A 98 12.02 -6.79 -15.91
C ILE A 98 11.97 -5.36 -16.46
N LEU A 99 12.80 -4.47 -15.92
CA LEU A 99 12.86 -3.07 -16.34
C LEU A 99 13.40 -2.92 -17.77
N PHE A 100 14.40 -3.72 -18.15
CA PHE A 100 15.11 -3.57 -19.43
C PHE A 100 14.54 -4.39 -20.58
N ASN A 101 13.76 -5.44 -20.32
CA ASN A 101 13.22 -6.34 -21.35
C ASN A 101 11.77 -6.00 -21.77
N ASP A 102 11.26 -4.83 -21.39
CA ASP A 102 9.86 -4.46 -21.61
C ASP A 102 9.62 -3.65 -22.89
N SER A 103 8.48 -3.85 -23.54
CA SER A 103 8.03 -3.00 -24.66
C SER A 103 7.73 -1.57 -24.18
N ASP A 104 7.20 -1.43 -22.96
CA ASP A 104 6.88 -0.16 -22.30
C ASP A 104 7.98 0.26 -21.30
N LYS A 105 9.23 0.21 -21.75
CA LYS A 105 10.42 0.51 -20.92
C LYS A 105 10.33 1.86 -20.21
N GLU A 106 9.93 2.91 -20.92
CA GLU A 106 9.91 4.27 -20.36
C GLU A 106 8.88 4.43 -19.22
N LYS A 107 7.67 3.87 -19.41
CA LYS A 107 6.62 3.89 -18.39
C LYS A 107 7.04 3.08 -17.16
N THR A 108 7.62 1.89 -17.38
CA THR A 108 8.06 1.01 -16.31
C THR A 108 9.19 1.63 -15.48
N LEU A 109 10.16 2.28 -16.14
CA LEU A 109 11.24 3.00 -15.47
C LEU A 109 10.70 4.13 -14.60
N LYS A 110 9.77 4.96 -15.11
CA LYS A 110 9.15 6.03 -14.32
C LYS A 110 8.42 5.49 -13.08
N LEU A 111 7.64 4.41 -13.23
CA LEU A 111 6.95 3.77 -12.09
C LEU A 111 7.95 3.23 -11.06
N TYR A 112 9.04 2.62 -11.52
CA TYR A 112 10.09 2.13 -10.65
C TYR A 112 10.85 3.26 -9.93
N GLU A 113 11.15 4.36 -10.62
CA GLU A 113 11.80 5.54 -10.04
C GLU A 113 10.94 6.15 -8.92
N TYR A 114 9.62 6.28 -9.13
CA TYR A 114 8.72 6.74 -8.07
C TYR A 114 8.67 5.76 -6.89
N PHE A 115 8.65 4.46 -7.16
CA PHE A 115 8.70 3.44 -6.12
C PHE A 115 10.00 3.50 -5.32
N ILE A 116 11.16 3.51 -5.97
CA ILE A 116 12.45 3.40 -5.28
C ILE A 116 12.74 4.63 -4.43
N GLN A 117 12.38 5.83 -4.94
CA GLN A 117 12.48 7.07 -4.16
C GLN A 117 11.58 7.03 -2.93
N ALA A 118 10.34 6.52 -3.06
CA ALA A 118 9.43 6.37 -1.94
C ALA A 118 9.93 5.32 -0.93
N TRP A 119 10.43 4.19 -1.41
CA TRP A 119 10.92 3.08 -0.59
C TRP A 119 12.12 3.45 0.27
N TYR A 120 13.07 4.22 -0.28
CA TYR A 120 14.26 4.67 0.45
C TYR A 120 14.00 5.87 1.37
N LYS A 121 12.86 6.55 1.21
CA LYS A 121 12.42 7.62 2.12
C LYS A 121 11.64 7.11 3.33
N LEU A 122 11.26 5.83 3.35
CA LEU A 122 10.64 5.21 4.52
C LEU A 122 11.62 5.22 5.70
N ASN A 123 11.16 5.72 6.84
CA ASN A 123 11.98 5.85 8.06
C ASN A 123 11.67 4.78 9.12
N PHE A 124 10.95 3.71 8.75
CA PHE A 124 10.61 2.63 9.66
C PHE A 124 11.84 1.86 10.12
N LYS A 125 11.91 1.56 11.42
CA LYS A 125 12.85 0.56 11.96
C LYS A 125 12.24 -0.84 11.92
N GLU A 126 10.94 -0.93 12.19
CA GLU A 126 10.19 -2.16 12.31
C GLU A 126 8.82 -2.02 11.64
N VAL A 127 8.36 -3.08 10.98
CA VAL A 127 7.02 -3.18 10.39
C VAL A 127 6.30 -4.41 10.94
N ARG A 128 4.98 -4.33 11.05
CA ARG A 128 4.17 -5.36 11.71
C ARG A 128 3.26 -6.07 10.72
N LEU A 129 3.09 -7.37 10.97
CA LEU A 129 2.11 -8.20 10.29
C LEU A 129 1.47 -9.15 11.32
N GLY A 130 0.28 -8.79 11.82
CA GLY A 130 -0.34 -9.52 12.91
C GLY A 130 0.53 -9.49 14.17
N SER A 131 0.95 -10.65 14.66
CA SER A 131 1.84 -10.78 15.82
C SER A 131 3.33 -10.74 15.48
N GLN A 132 3.69 -10.67 14.19
CA GLN A 132 5.09 -10.67 13.75
C GLN A 132 5.62 -9.25 13.58
N THR A 133 6.82 -9.01 14.09
CA THR A 133 7.60 -7.79 13.87
C THR A 133 8.78 -8.11 12.96
N ILE A 134 8.92 -7.37 11.88
CA ILE A 134 9.95 -7.55 10.87
C ILE A 134 10.82 -6.29 10.85
N THR A 135 12.14 -6.47 10.92
CA THR A 135 13.08 -5.36 10.81
C THR A 135 13.12 -4.84 9.37
N PHE A 136 12.96 -3.53 9.22
CA PHE A 136 13.03 -2.87 7.93
C PHE A 136 14.44 -2.31 7.74
N GLU A 137 15.22 -2.95 6.87
CA GLU A 137 16.58 -2.50 6.54
C GLU A 137 16.82 -2.56 5.03
N ASN A 138 17.18 -1.41 4.46
CA ASN A 138 17.61 -1.32 3.07
C ASN A 138 19.04 -1.85 2.94
N LYS A 139 19.17 -3.13 2.56
CA LYS A 139 20.46 -3.83 2.44
C LYS A 139 21.36 -3.34 1.30
N TYR A 140 20.79 -2.65 0.31
CA TYR A 140 21.49 -2.22 -0.90
C TYR A 140 21.42 -0.71 -1.07
N SER A 141 22.33 -0.11 -1.84
CA SER A 141 22.19 1.27 -2.29
C SER A 141 21.05 1.40 -3.31
N LEU A 142 20.54 2.61 -3.49
CA LEU A 142 19.45 2.91 -4.43
C LEU A 142 19.77 2.43 -5.85
N GLU A 143 21.02 2.60 -6.30
CA GLU A 143 21.50 2.21 -7.63
C GLU A 143 21.60 0.69 -7.83
N ASP A 144 21.93 -0.04 -6.76
CA ASP A 144 22.12 -1.48 -6.80
C ASP A 144 20.84 -2.27 -6.55
N PHE A 145 19.81 -1.62 -6.00
CA PHE A 145 18.56 -2.28 -5.60
C PHE A 145 17.95 -3.10 -6.75
N ALA A 146 17.83 -2.51 -7.95
CA ALA A 146 17.24 -3.20 -9.09
C ALA A 146 18.04 -4.44 -9.52
N LYS A 147 19.37 -4.39 -9.41
CA LYS A 147 20.28 -5.44 -9.88
C LYS A 147 20.40 -6.59 -8.88
N LYS A 148 20.26 -6.31 -7.58
CA LYS A 148 20.48 -7.28 -6.50
C LYS A 148 19.21 -7.81 -5.85
N THR A 149 18.06 -7.18 -6.12
CA THR A 149 16.78 -7.59 -5.55
C THR A 149 16.02 -8.47 -6.53
N GLU A 150 15.66 -9.66 -6.05
CA GLU A 150 14.78 -10.59 -6.75
C GLU A 150 13.34 -10.04 -6.82
N ILE A 151 12.64 -10.33 -7.92
CA ILE A 151 11.26 -9.88 -8.11
C ILE A 151 10.31 -10.54 -7.11
N SER A 152 10.61 -11.77 -6.68
CA SER A 152 9.88 -12.51 -5.64
C SER A 152 9.61 -11.67 -4.38
N LYS A 153 10.52 -10.73 -4.05
CA LYS A 153 10.42 -9.86 -2.87
C LYS A 153 9.41 -8.72 -3.01
N LEU A 154 9.05 -8.34 -4.24
CA LEU A 154 8.08 -7.29 -4.53
C LEU A 154 6.71 -7.81 -5.02
N LEU A 155 6.59 -9.12 -5.21
CA LEU A 155 5.34 -9.76 -5.59
C LEU A 155 4.57 -10.17 -4.34
N LEU A 156 3.33 -9.67 -4.19
CA LEU A 156 2.45 -10.06 -3.09
C LEU A 156 2.04 -11.52 -3.27
N ASN A 157 2.46 -12.41 -2.35
CA ASN A 157 2.14 -13.83 -2.40
C ASN A 157 1.39 -14.27 -1.13
N SER A 158 0.48 -15.25 -1.28
CA SER A 158 -0.33 -15.78 -0.18
C SER A 158 0.31 -16.96 0.55
N SER A 159 1.30 -17.63 -0.03
CA SER A 159 1.91 -18.83 0.57
C SER A 159 2.91 -18.46 1.66
N GLY A 160 2.66 -18.95 2.88
CA GLY A 160 3.53 -18.75 4.04
C GLY A 160 4.93 -19.38 3.95
N ASP A 161 5.24 -20.12 2.87
CA ASP A 161 6.52 -20.81 2.70
C ASP A 161 7.64 -19.91 2.17
N ASP A 162 7.32 -18.76 1.55
CA ASP A 162 8.32 -17.82 1.04
C ASP A 162 8.22 -16.48 1.78
N ASN A 163 9.04 -16.32 2.82
CA ASN A 163 9.23 -15.06 3.58
C ASN A 163 9.67 -13.87 2.71
N ASN A 164 9.94 -14.07 1.42
CA ASN A 164 10.47 -13.06 0.51
C ASN A 164 9.53 -11.86 0.33
N SER A 165 8.22 -12.09 0.24
CA SER A 165 7.22 -11.01 0.04
C SER A 165 6.67 -10.43 1.34
N LEU A 166 7.02 -11.03 2.48
CA LEU A 166 6.45 -10.72 3.79
C LEU A 166 6.74 -9.27 4.20
N LEU A 167 7.97 -8.80 3.93
CA LEU A 167 8.38 -7.43 4.24
C LEU A 167 7.48 -6.41 3.53
N LEU A 168 7.24 -6.58 2.23
CA LEU A 168 6.40 -5.67 1.46
C LEU A 168 4.96 -5.64 2.00
N VAL A 169 4.37 -6.82 2.27
CA VAL A 169 3.02 -6.91 2.83
C VAL A 169 2.94 -6.22 4.19
N ALA A 170 3.91 -6.48 5.07
CA ALA A 170 4.00 -5.85 6.38
C ALA A 170 4.15 -4.33 6.29
N CYS A 171 5.01 -3.83 5.38
CA CYS A 171 5.14 -2.39 5.12
C CYS A 171 3.82 -1.76 4.68
N LEU A 172 3.15 -2.35 3.68
CA LEU A 172 1.88 -1.84 3.16
C LEU A 172 0.82 -1.78 4.26
N LYS A 173 0.67 -2.85 5.06
CA LYS A 173 -0.30 -2.88 6.16
C LYS A 173 0.06 -1.90 7.27
N THR A 174 1.32 -1.82 7.66
CA THR A 174 1.77 -0.88 8.71
C THR A 174 1.47 0.57 8.30
N ILE A 175 1.77 0.96 7.06
CA ILE A 175 1.48 2.32 6.59
C ILE A 175 -0.02 2.60 6.54
N ALA A 176 -0.82 1.64 6.07
CA ALA A 176 -2.27 1.76 6.04
C ALA A 176 -2.87 1.84 7.45
N GLU A 177 -2.33 1.10 8.41
CA GLU A 177 -2.71 1.17 9.83
C GLU A 177 -2.41 2.53 10.43
N LEU A 178 -1.26 3.15 10.12
CA LEU A 178 -0.96 4.51 10.57
C LEU A 178 -2.00 5.53 10.10
N GLN A 179 -2.44 5.45 8.84
CA GLN A 179 -3.53 6.30 8.36
C GLN A 179 -4.85 5.99 9.08
N ASN A 180 -5.17 4.71 9.25
CA ASN A 180 -6.38 4.30 9.94
C ASN A 180 -6.41 4.77 11.39
N ASP A 181 -5.26 4.82 12.07
CA ASP A 181 -5.13 5.35 13.43
C ASP A 181 -5.49 6.84 13.49
N ILE A 182 -5.02 7.64 12.52
CA ILE A 182 -5.38 9.07 12.41
C ILE A 182 -6.88 9.23 12.22
N VAL A 183 -7.46 8.49 11.27
CA VAL A 183 -8.89 8.59 10.93
C VAL A 183 -9.74 8.13 12.11
N LYS A 184 -9.39 7.02 12.78
CA LYS A 184 -10.10 6.53 13.97
C LYS A 184 -10.06 7.55 15.10
N HIS A 185 -8.86 8.09 15.41
CA HIS A 185 -8.70 9.09 16.46
C HIS A 185 -9.54 10.35 16.19
N PHE A 186 -9.55 10.84 14.94
CA PHE A 186 -10.40 11.95 14.53
C PHE A 186 -11.89 11.66 14.74
N HIS A 187 -12.37 10.48 14.31
CA HIS A 187 -13.77 10.09 14.50
C HIS A 187 -14.13 9.90 15.97
N GLU A 188 -13.22 9.41 16.82
CA GLU A 188 -13.44 9.30 18.27
C GLU A 188 -13.67 10.68 18.90
N ILE A 189 -12.84 11.67 18.56
CA ILE A 189 -12.98 13.07 19.04
C ILE A 189 -14.28 13.70 18.54
N MET A 190 -14.62 13.49 17.27
CA MET A 190 -15.85 14.07 16.70
C MET A 190 -17.11 13.41 17.29
N ASN A 191 -17.09 12.09 17.51
CA ASN A 191 -18.22 11.37 18.08
C ASN A 191 -18.41 11.67 19.58
N SER A 192 -17.35 11.94 20.34
CA SER A 192 -17.49 12.37 21.74
C SER A 192 -18.16 13.74 21.87
N ASN A 193 -18.05 14.58 20.84
CA ASN A 193 -18.59 15.94 20.82
C ASN A 193 -19.99 16.03 20.19
N THR A 194 -20.42 15.01 19.42
CA THR A 194 -21.67 15.06 18.65
C THR A 194 -22.60 13.91 19.04
N MET A 195 -23.65 14.21 19.80
CA MET A 195 -24.58 13.22 20.38
C MET A 195 -25.35 12.34 19.37
N ASN A 196 -25.34 12.60 18.06
CA ASN A 196 -26.22 11.90 17.12
C ASN A 196 -25.69 11.86 15.67
N LYS A 197 -24.80 10.91 15.39
CA LYS A 197 -24.68 10.09 14.16
C LYS A 197 -23.26 9.54 14.08
N LYS A 198 -23.11 8.21 14.11
CA LYS A 198 -21.85 7.56 13.71
C LYS A 198 -21.62 7.87 12.24
N LEU A 199 -20.80 8.87 11.93
CA LEU A 199 -20.23 9.02 10.59
C LEU A 199 -19.39 7.77 10.35
N GLN A 200 -19.86 6.92 9.45
CA GLN A 200 -19.09 5.78 8.98
C GLN A 200 -18.11 6.32 7.93
N PRO A 201 -16.79 6.28 8.18
CA PRO A 201 -15.82 6.72 7.20
C PRO A 201 -15.93 5.88 5.92
N HIS A 202 -15.69 6.53 4.78
CA HIS A 202 -15.57 5.83 3.50
C HIS A 202 -14.39 4.85 3.55
N VAL A 203 -14.55 3.66 2.98
CA VAL A 203 -13.51 2.62 2.98
C VAL A 203 -12.98 2.40 1.57
N VAL A 204 -11.66 2.39 1.41
CA VAL A 204 -10.95 2.16 0.15
C VAL A 204 -10.01 0.95 0.30
N SER A 205 -9.97 0.07 -0.69
CA SER A 205 -9.01 -1.05 -0.69
C SER A 205 -7.56 -0.53 -0.78
N LEU A 206 -6.64 -1.17 -0.06
CA LEU A 206 -5.21 -0.82 -0.07
C LEU A 206 -4.64 -0.72 -1.50
N GLN A 207 -5.03 -1.62 -2.40
CA GLN A 207 -4.56 -1.62 -3.79
C GLN A 207 -5.29 -0.60 -4.69
N ALA A 208 -6.38 0.01 -4.23
CA ALA A 208 -7.12 1.06 -4.93
C ALA A 208 -6.78 2.47 -4.41
N VAL A 209 -5.81 2.58 -3.50
CA VAL A 209 -5.36 3.85 -2.94
C VAL A 209 -4.83 4.77 -4.04
N GLN A 210 -5.18 6.05 -3.95
CA GLN A 210 -4.70 7.13 -4.80
C GLN A 210 -4.05 8.19 -3.93
N LYS A 211 -3.22 9.07 -4.51
CA LYS A 211 -2.57 10.17 -3.77
C LYS A 211 -3.57 11.02 -2.95
N LYS A 212 -4.78 11.25 -3.47
CA LYS A 212 -5.84 12.01 -2.77
C LYS A 212 -6.44 11.29 -1.56
N HIS A 213 -6.32 9.97 -1.49
CA HIS A 213 -6.82 9.17 -0.38
C HIS A 213 -5.82 9.11 0.78
N LEU A 214 -4.62 9.66 0.60
CA LEU A 214 -3.54 9.55 1.57
C LEU A 214 -3.37 10.83 2.35
N PHE A 215 -3.12 10.66 3.64
CA PHE A 215 -2.66 11.77 4.45
C PHE A 215 -1.26 12.19 4.01
N CYS A 216 -1.13 13.46 3.64
CA CYS A 216 0.13 14.04 3.20
C CYS A 216 0.45 15.23 4.09
N ILE A 217 1.50 15.06 4.90
CA ILE A 217 2.10 16.11 5.70
C ILE A 217 3.60 16.07 5.42
N ASP A 218 4.06 17.14 4.81
CA ASP A 218 5.47 17.41 4.63
C ASP A 218 5.92 18.41 5.70
N GLN A 219 7.14 18.23 6.21
CA GLN A 219 7.73 19.16 7.16
C GLN A 219 7.86 20.53 6.52
N GLU A 220 8.24 20.58 5.26
CA GLU A 220 8.33 21.84 4.55
C GLU A 220 6.96 22.52 4.42
N PHE A 221 5.90 21.75 4.18
CA PHE A 221 4.54 22.28 4.11
C PHE A 221 4.09 22.88 5.44
N ILE A 222 4.29 22.19 6.57
CA ILE A 222 3.91 22.73 7.88
C ILE A 222 4.83 23.89 8.27
N SER A 223 6.14 23.80 8.03
CA SER A 223 7.08 24.89 8.33
C SER A 223 6.70 26.16 7.58
N ARG A 224 6.37 26.07 6.29
CA ARG A 224 5.85 27.22 5.54
C ARG A 224 4.54 27.72 6.13
N LYS A 225 3.59 26.82 6.44
CA LYS A 225 2.31 27.24 7.05
C LYS A 225 2.46 27.91 8.41
N LEU A 226 3.40 27.47 9.24
CA LEU A 226 3.71 28.11 10.52
C LEU A 226 4.32 29.49 10.33
N ILE A 227 5.11 29.71 9.28
CA ILE A 227 5.72 31.01 8.97
C ILE A 227 4.69 31.97 8.37
N ASP A 228 3.91 31.49 7.40
CA ASP A 228 3.04 32.33 6.59
C ASP A 228 1.76 32.72 7.33
N ASP A 229 1.13 31.77 8.04
CA ASP A 229 -0.22 31.95 8.60
C ASP A 229 -0.26 31.63 10.11
N GLY A 230 0.44 30.58 10.54
CA GLY A 230 0.33 30.03 11.90
C GLY A 230 1.19 30.73 12.97
N SER A 231 1.77 31.91 12.71
CA SER A 231 2.53 32.63 13.72
C SER A 231 2.49 34.15 13.61
N ILE A 232 2.54 34.81 14.76
CA ILE A 232 2.60 36.26 14.90
C ILE A 232 3.81 36.61 15.75
N ILE A 233 4.64 37.53 15.24
CA ILE A 233 5.77 38.08 16.01
C ILE A 233 5.21 39.06 17.05
N ASN A 234 5.54 38.82 18.32
CA ASN A 234 5.18 39.74 19.39
C ASN A 234 6.15 40.92 19.44
N TYR A 235 5.75 42.04 18.83
CA TYR A 235 6.52 43.28 18.85
C TYR A 235 6.44 44.04 20.19
N GLY A 236 5.48 43.69 21.06
CA GLY A 236 5.32 44.32 22.38
C GLY A 236 6.23 43.69 23.44
N TYR A 237 5.83 42.52 23.94
CA TYR A 237 6.60 41.79 24.95
C TYR A 237 7.68 40.94 24.25
N GLY A 238 8.95 41.11 24.63
CA GLY A 238 10.08 40.41 24.01
C GLY A 238 10.74 41.13 22.83
N LYS A 239 10.32 42.37 22.49
CA LYS A 239 10.93 43.22 21.45
C LYS A 239 11.12 42.52 20.09
N GLY A 240 10.12 41.76 19.63
CA GLY A 240 10.18 41.04 18.35
C GLY A 240 10.93 39.71 18.39
N LYS A 241 11.39 39.25 19.56
CA LYS A 241 12.06 37.94 19.73
C LYS A 241 11.12 36.81 20.11
N ASP A 242 9.88 37.12 20.50
CA ASP A 242 8.89 36.11 20.88
C ASP A 242 7.89 35.85 19.76
N ILE A 243 7.63 34.57 19.48
CA ILE A 243 6.74 34.09 18.43
C ILE A 243 5.49 33.52 19.09
N ILE A 244 4.32 34.06 18.80
CA ILE A 244 3.03 33.53 19.23
C ILE A 244 2.52 32.63 18.11
N TYR A 245 2.26 31.36 18.39
CA TYR A 245 1.72 30.44 17.40
C TYR A 245 0.18 30.42 17.47
N ASP A 246 -0.46 30.41 16.31
CA ASP A 246 -1.91 30.19 16.20
C ASP A 246 -2.18 28.68 16.16
N TYR A 247 -2.40 28.11 17.34
CA TYR A 247 -2.70 26.69 17.48
C TYR A 247 -4.11 26.33 16.98
N ASP A 248 -5.05 27.27 17.02
CA ASP A 248 -6.43 27.06 16.55
C ASP A 248 -6.45 26.88 15.03
N GLU A 249 -5.70 27.71 14.30
CA GLU A 249 -5.59 27.60 12.85
C GLU A 249 -4.95 26.27 12.42
N ILE A 250 -3.86 25.87 13.07
CA ILE A 250 -3.19 24.59 12.77
C ILE A 250 -4.11 23.40 13.05
N GLU A 251 -4.80 23.41 14.20
CA GLU A 251 -5.77 22.38 14.55
C GLU A 251 -6.93 22.32 13.54
N PHE A 252 -7.46 23.47 13.10
CA PHE A 252 -8.53 23.53 12.11
C PHE A 252 -8.08 23.03 10.74
N MET A 253 -6.89 23.42 10.28
CA MET A 253 -6.32 22.93 9.02
C MET A 253 -6.12 21.41 9.05
N LEU A 254 -5.62 20.85 10.16
CA LEU A 254 -5.43 19.41 10.31
C LEU A 254 -6.77 18.66 10.32
N ARG A 255 -7.80 19.22 10.98
CA ARG A 255 -9.17 18.69 10.96
C ARG A 255 -9.72 18.62 9.54
N ASP A 256 -9.59 19.69 8.78
CA ASP A 256 -10.10 19.75 7.40
C ASP A 256 -9.43 18.67 6.53
N LYS A 257 -8.10 18.55 6.62
CA LYS A 257 -7.34 17.51 5.90
C LYS A 257 -7.75 16.09 6.28
N ILE A 258 -8.00 15.81 7.56
CA ILE A 258 -8.36 14.45 8.02
C ILE A 258 -9.82 14.12 7.72
N SER A 259 -10.71 15.11 7.76
CA SER A 259 -12.16 14.92 7.60
C SER A 259 -12.55 14.16 6.32
N CYS A 260 -11.76 14.34 5.26
CA CYS A 260 -11.99 13.76 3.94
C CYS A 260 -11.25 12.44 3.71
N LEU A 261 -10.48 11.94 4.68
CA LEU A 261 -9.67 10.74 4.51
C LEU A 261 -10.52 9.47 4.65
N PRO A 262 -10.37 8.51 3.72
CA PRO A 262 -10.96 7.20 3.87
C PRO A 262 -10.16 6.32 4.85
N LEU A 263 -10.85 5.33 5.43
CA LEU A 263 -10.18 4.15 5.99
C LEU A 263 -9.66 3.27 4.86
N ILE A 264 -8.49 2.68 5.07
CA ILE A 264 -7.87 1.73 4.15
C ILE A 264 -8.18 0.32 4.64
N ASP A 265 -8.83 -0.49 3.79
CA ASP A 265 -9.04 -1.91 4.02
C ASP A 265 -7.72 -2.68 3.86
N THR A 266 -7.22 -3.24 4.96
CA THR A 266 -5.97 -4.02 5.05
C THR A 266 -6.19 -5.53 5.03
N GLU A 267 -7.44 -6.00 5.03
CA GLU A 267 -7.78 -7.43 5.06
C GLU A 267 -7.76 -8.03 3.66
N ARG A 268 -8.31 -7.31 2.68
CA ARG A 268 -8.48 -7.78 1.31
C ARG A 268 -7.32 -7.32 0.41
N LEU A 269 -6.24 -8.10 0.41
CA LEU A 269 -5.14 -7.95 -0.55
C LEU A 269 -5.32 -8.94 -1.71
N HIS A 270 -5.20 -8.44 -2.93
CA HIS A 270 -5.09 -9.26 -4.13
C HIS A 270 -3.65 -9.73 -4.31
N PHE A 271 -3.44 -11.03 -4.22
CA PHE A 271 -2.14 -11.66 -4.41
C PHE A 271 -1.89 -12.04 -5.87
N LEU A 272 -0.62 -12.12 -6.26
CA LEU A 272 -0.20 -12.64 -7.54
C LEU A 272 -0.45 -14.16 -7.59
N ASN A 273 -0.94 -14.64 -8.73
CA ASN A 273 -0.97 -16.07 -9.01
C ASN A 273 0.23 -16.47 -9.87
N TYR A 274 1.03 -17.42 -9.37
CA TYR A 274 2.15 -17.99 -10.12
C TYR A 274 1.66 -18.96 -11.20
N GLN A 275 2.43 -19.06 -12.28
CA GLN A 275 2.19 -20.02 -13.36
C GLN A 275 2.32 -21.46 -12.82
N PHE A 276 1.35 -22.31 -13.15
CA PHE A 276 1.25 -23.71 -12.73
C PHE A 276 1.08 -23.96 -11.23
N GLU A 277 0.98 -22.91 -10.41
CA GLU A 277 0.49 -23.07 -9.05
C GLU A 277 -1.03 -23.16 -9.14
N LEU A 278 -1.55 -24.38 -8.96
CA LEU A 278 -2.95 -24.58 -8.64
C LEU A 278 -3.21 -23.92 -7.29
N TYR A 279 -3.55 -22.64 -7.38
CA TYR A 279 -4.31 -21.84 -6.45
C TYR A 279 -4.23 -22.35 -4.99
N ALA A 280 -3.33 -21.81 -4.18
CA ALA A 280 -3.52 -21.87 -2.72
C ALA A 280 -4.90 -21.28 -2.33
N GLU A 281 -5.44 -20.39 -3.17
CA GLU A 281 -6.82 -19.87 -3.13
C GLU A 281 -7.89 -20.80 -3.75
N ASN A 282 -7.58 -21.98 -4.33
CA ASN A 282 -8.62 -22.92 -4.81
C ASN A 282 -9.29 -23.68 -3.68
N THR A 283 -8.83 -23.55 -2.44
CA THR A 283 -9.76 -23.78 -1.34
C THR A 283 -11.00 -22.91 -1.52
N SER A 284 -10.92 -21.67 -1.99
CA SER A 284 -12.11 -20.85 -2.29
C SER A 284 -12.86 -21.32 -3.53
N MET A 285 -12.19 -21.59 -4.66
CA MET A 285 -12.86 -22.01 -5.91
C MET A 285 -13.49 -23.40 -5.81
N ILE A 286 -12.73 -24.38 -5.29
CA ILE A 286 -13.24 -25.73 -5.07
C ILE A 286 -14.30 -25.68 -3.96
N THR A 287 -14.16 -24.86 -2.91
CA THR A 287 -15.25 -24.68 -1.92
C THR A 287 -16.47 -23.98 -2.52
N ASP A 288 -16.30 -22.99 -3.39
CA ASP A 288 -17.39 -22.28 -4.08
C ASP A 288 -18.15 -23.25 -4.99
N ILE A 289 -17.41 -24.09 -5.73
CA ILE A 289 -17.98 -25.17 -6.54
C ILE A 289 -18.66 -26.20 -5.64
N ARG A 290 -18.04 -26.66 -4.55
CA ARG A 290 -18.63 -27.62 -3.58
C ARG A 290 -19.88 -27.10 -2.89
N ARG A 291 -19.96 -25.80 -2.65
CA ARG A 291 -21.17 -25.14 -2.12
C ARG A 291 -22.34 -25.18 -3.09
N ARG A 292 -22.05 -25.22 -4.40
CA ARG A 292 -23.05 -25.15 -5.46
C ARG A 292 -23.36 -26.54 -6.05
N ILE A 293 -22.36 -27.39 -6.21
CA ILE A 293 -22.41 -28.70 -6.87
C ILE A 293 -21.97 -29.77 -5.88
N GLU A 294 -22.85 -30.75 -5.63
CA GLU A 294 -22.55 -31.90 -4.80
C GLU A 294 -21.44 -32.75 -5.44
N GLN A 295 -20.32 -32.92 -4.74
CA GLN A 295 -19.20 -33.75 -5.19
C GLN A 295 -19.24 -35.10 -4.51
N LYS A 296 -19.30 -36.18 -5.31
CA LYS A 296 -19.18 -37.56 -4.83
C LYS A 296 -17.78 -38.08 -5.09
N GLN A 297 -17.33 -38.97 -4.22
CA GLN A 297 -16.06 -39.65 -4.41
C GLN A 297 -16.16 -40.58 -5.62
N LEU A 298 -15.14 -40.59 -6.46
CA LEU A 298 -15.06 -41.50 -7.61
C LEU A 298 -15.09 -42.96 -7.16
N ILE A 299 -15.69 -43.82 -7.97
CA ILE A 299 -15.76 -45.26 -7.68
C ILE A 299 -14.36 -45.85 -7.87
N ASN A 300 -13.97 -46.83 -7.03
CA ASN A 300 -12.62 -47.40 -7.05
C ASN A 300 -12.19 -47.92 -8.44
N LYS A 301 -13.12 -48.43 -9.24
CA LYS A 301 -12.84 -48.88 -10.61
C LYS A 301 -12.39 -47.73 -11.52
N GLU A 302 -13.12 -46.62 -11.50
CA GLU A 302 -12.80 -45.40 -12.27
C GLU A 302 -11.48 -44.78 -11.81
N ARG A 303 -11.20 -44.82 -10.50
CA ARG A 303 -9.93 -44.36 -9.95
C ARG A 303 -8.74 -45.16 -10.51
N ILE A 304 -8.86 -46.48 -10.57
CA ILE A 304 -7.81 -47.35 -11.12
C ILE A 304 -7.63 -47.11 -12.63
N GLU A 305 -8.73 -46.89 -13.37
CA GLU A 305 -8.68 -46.56 -14.80
C GLU A 305 -8.00 -45.21 -15.04
N LEU A 306 -8.32 -44.18 -14.24
CA LEU A 306 -7.68 -42.87 -14.29
C LEU A 306 -6.20 -42.92 -13.91
N GLU A 307 -5.82 -43.67 -12.87
CA GLU A 307 -4.42 -43.85 -12.49
C GLU A 307 -3.62 -44.51 -13.62
N ASN A 308 -4.20 -45.50 -14.30
CA ASN A 308 -3.56 -46.16 -15.43
C ASN A 308 -3.47 -45.24 -16.65
N LEU A 309 -4.44 -44.35 -16.86
CA LEU A 309 -4.43 -43.37 -17.93
C LEU A 309 -3.39 -42.27 -17.68
N ILE A 310 -3.30 -41.75 -16.45
CA ILE A 310 -2.30 -40.76 -16.05
C ILE A 310 -0.89 -41.34 -16.18
N LYS A 311 -0.67 -42.60 -15.76
CA LYS A 311 0.64 -43.27 -15.88
C LYS A 311 1.08 -43.52 -17.33
N LYS A 312 0.14 -43.58 -18.28
CA LYS A 312 0.40 -43.79 -19.71
C LYS A 312 0.64 -42.49 -20.48
N ASN A 313 0.19 -41.35 -19.95
CA ASN A 313 0.28 -40.06 -20.63
C ASN A 313 1.67 -39.44 -20.50
N SER A 314 2.04 -38.62 -21.50
CA SER A 314 3.27 -37.82 -21.41
C SER A 314 3.09 -36.64 -20.45
N ASN A 315 4.20 -36.06 -19.98
CA ASN A 315 4.15 -34.89 -19.10
C ASN A 315 3.47 -33.68 -19.77
N ASP A 316 3.63 -33.54 -21.09
CA ASP A 316 2.99 -32.47 -21.86
C ASP A 316 1.47 -32.69 -21.95
N ASP A 317 1.03 -33.93 -22.14
CA ASP A 317 -0.40 -34.27 -22.12
C ASP A 317 -1.03 -33.95 -20.75
N ILE A 318 -0.33 -34.29 -19.66
CA ILE A 318 -0.78 -34.00 -18.28
C ILE A 318 -0.92 -32.49 -18.07
N LEU A 319 0.04 -31.69 -18.56
CA LEU A 319 -0.04 -30.23 -18.50
C LEU A 319 -1.25 -29.69 -19.27
N HIS A 320 -1.54 -30.24 -20.45
CA HIS A 320 -2.73 -29.88 -21.23
C HIS A 320 -4.04 -30.29 -20.52
N TYR A 321 -4.08 -31.44 -19.85
CA TYR A 321 -5.22 -31.86 -19.04
C TYR A 321 -5.46 -30.89 -17.87
N LEU A 322 -4.40 -30.50 -17.16
CA LEU A 322 -4.49 -29.54 -16.05
C LEU A 322 -5.03 -28.19 -16.52
N GLY A 323 -4.48 -27.64 -17.61
CA GLY A 323 -4.96 -26.37 -18.17
C GLY A 323 -6.43 -26.44 -18.63
N SER A 324 -6.86 -27.57 -19.18
CA SER A 324 -8.26 -27.77 -19.58
C SER A 324 -9.20 -27.88 -18.36
N LEU A 325 -8.76 -28.56 -17.29
CA LEU A 325 -9.52 -28.64 -16.04
C LEU A 325 -9.68 -27.28 -15.37
N ASP A 326 -8.62 -26.47 -15.38
CA ASP A 326 -8.66 -25.10 -14.85
C ASP A 326 -9.68 -24.24 -15.60
N TYR A 327 -9.73 -24.38 -16.92
CA TYR A 327 -10.70 -23.68 -17.75
C TYR A 327 -12.13 -24.11 -17.40
N ILE A 328 -12.40 -25.41 -17.30
CA ILE A 328 -13.72 -25.95 -16.95
C ILE A 328 -14.15 -25.51 -15.55
N PHE A 329 -13.27 -25.60 -14.55
CA PHE A 329 -13.61 -25.16 -13.19
C PHE A 329 -13.98 -23.68 -13.14
N THR A 330 -13.33 -22.84 -13.94
CA THR A 330 -13.61 -21.39 -13.99
C THR A 330 -15.04 -21.09 -14.41
N TYR A 331 -15.57 -21.84 -15.39
CA TYR A 331 -16.97 -21.75 -15.79
C TYR A 331 -17.90 -22.35 -14.74
N LEU A 332 -17.56 -23.51 -14.17
CA LEU A 332 -18.37 -24.14 -13.11
C LEU A 332 -18.54 -23.24 -11.89
N ARG A 333 -17.55 -22.41 -11.56
CA ARG A 333 -17.64 -21.45 -10.45
C ARG A 333 -18.79 -20.46 -10.61
N HIS A 334 -19.05 -20.01 -11.84
CA HIS A 334 -20.04 -18.98 -12.14
C HIS A 334 -21.39 -19.58 -12.59
N PHE A 335 -21.50 -20.90 -12.63
CA PHE A 335 -22.69 -21.59 -13.07
C PHE A 335 -23.78 -21.54 -11.98
N GLU A 336 -24.98 -21.03 -12.33
CA GLU A 336 -26.15 -20.95 -11.45
C GLU A 336 -27.22 -21.98 -11.90
N TYR A 337 -27.77 -22.71 -10.93
CA TYR A 337 -28.49 -23.98 -11.12
C TYR A 337 -29.84 -23.88 -11.86
N LYS A 338 -30.18 -24.96 -12.58
CA LYS A 338 -31.54 -25.54 -12.55
C LYS A 338 -31.64 -27.08 -12.56
N ASN A 339 -30.65 -27.87 -12.99
CA ASN A 339 -30.63 -29.34 -12.83
C ASN A 339 -29.24 -29.93 -13.22
N VAL A 340 -28.34 -30.16 -12.26
CA VAL A 340 -26.97 -30.67 -12.54
C VAL A 340 -26.88 -32.20 -12.57
N SER A 341 -27.90 -32.92 -12.09
CA SER A 341 -27.88 -34.39 -11.99
C SER A 341 -27.80 -35.16 -13.33
N ILE A 342 -27.84 -34.47 -14.48
CA ILE A 342 -27.86 -35.05 -15.83
C ILE A 342 -26.70 -34.52 -16.72
N LEU A 343 -25.88 -33.58 -16.23
CA LEU A 343 -24.85 -32.94 -17.04
C LEU A 343 -23.50 -33.64 -16.87
N THR A 344 -23.03 -34.32 -17.92
CA THR A 344 -21.63 -34.74 -18.04
C THR A 344 -20.75 -33.54 -18.38
N ILE A 345 -19.44 -33.63 -18.11
CA ILE A 345 -18.46 -32.57 -18.47
C ILE A 345 -18.53 -32.25 -19.96
N LYS A 346 -18.73 -33.27 -20.80
CA LYS A 346 -18.92 -33.14 -22.25
C LYS A 346 -20.13 -32.26 -22.60
N ASN A 347 -21.30 -32.58 -22.05
CA ASN A 347 -22.51 -31.80 -22.27
C ASN A 347 -22.39 -30.38 -21.71
N PHE A 348 -21.68 -30.21 -20.59
CA PHE A 348 -21.41 -28.90 -19.99
C PHE A 348 -20.52 -28.03 -20.88
N VAL A 349 -19.42 -28.59 -21.37
CA VAL A 349 -18.50 -27.91 -22.31
C VAL A 349 -19.24 -27.50 -23.58
N GLU A 350 -20.07 -28.38 -24.13
CA GLU A 350 -20.78 -28.11 -25.38
C GLU A 350 -21.87 -27.04 -25.25
N GLN A 351 -22.50 -26.91 -24.08
CA GLN A 351 -23.61 -25.98 -23.86
C GLN A 351 -23.17 -24.62 -23.32
N TYR A 352 -22.07 -24.56 -22.55
CA TYR A 352 -21.75 -23.38 -21.75
C TYR A 352 -20.32 -22.83 -21.96
N ILE A 353 -19.49 -23.49 -22.76
CA ILE A 353 -18.15 -23.02 -23.08
C ILE A 353 -18.08 -22.65 -24.56
N ASP A 354 -18.13 -21.35 -24.84
CA ASP A 354 -18.16 -20.81 -26.20
C ASP A 354 -16.84 -21.01 -26.96
N SER A 355 -15.70 -20.95 -26.25
CA SER A 355 -14.36 -21.09 -26.84
C SER A 355 -13.70 -22.39 -26.40
N LYS A 356 -13.56 -23.33 -27.35
CA LYS A 356 -12.94 -24.64 -27.11
C LYS A 356 -11.42 -24.65 -27.33
N ILE A 357 -10.82 -23.50 -27.62
CA ILE A 357 -9.39 -23.34 -28.00
C ILE A 357 -8.44 -23.86 -26.91
N CYS A 358 -8.85 -23.81 -25.64
CA CYS A 358 -8.05 -24.23 -24.49
C CYS A 358 -8.39 -25.64 -23.98
N LEU A 359 -9.26 -26.38 -24.66
CA LEU A 359 -9.68 -27.72 -24.26
C LEU A 359 -8.95 -28.78 -25.08
N ASN A 360 -8.41 -29.79 -24.40
CA ASN A 360 -7.88 -30.97 -25.06
C ASN A 360 -9.02 -31.82 -25.65
N ASP A 361 -8.97 -32.15 -26.94
CA ASP A 361 -9.99 -32.97 -27.62
C ASP A 361 -10.19 -34.35 -26.97
N ASN A 362 -9.16 -34.85 -26.25
CA ASN A 362 -9.23 -36.13 -25.54
C ASN A 362 -10.06 -36.09 -24.26
N LEU A 363 -10.39 -34.91 -23.70
CA LEU A 363 -11.27 -34.77 -22.53
C LEU A 363 -12.75 -35.01 -22.84
N LEU A 364 -13.13 -35.04 -24.13
CA LEU A 364 -14.52 -35.13 -24.59
C LEU A 364 -14.90 -36.53 -25.12
N ARG A 365 -14.01 -37.51 -24.99
CA ARG A 365 -14.27 -38.91 -25.36
C ARG A 365 -14.85 -39.66 -24.18
N ASP A 366 -15.97 -40.36 -24.42
CA ASP A 366 -16.79 -41.04 -23.42
C ASP A 366 -16.05 -42.19 -22.72
#